data_AF-A0A962GMU4-F1
#
_entry.id   AF-A0A962GMU4-F1
#
_cell.length_a   1.000
_cell.length_b   1.000
_cell.length_c   1.000
_cell.angle_alpha   90.00
_cell.angle_beta   90.00
_cell.angle_gamma   90.00
#
_symmetry.space_group_name_H-M   'P 1'
#
loop_
_entity.id
_entity.type
_entity.pdbx_description
1 polymer ?
#
loop_
_entity_poly.entity_id
_entity_poly.type
_entity_poly.pdbx_seq_one_letter_code
_entity_poly.pdbx_strand_id
1 'polypeptide(L)'
;MLGRLLSLVLLLLAILLAALIYRVLFPMQPAPAPGVTSSSEVQAPMHLDPNADAQLQAMRDYADQAAARATFVGEYARVMALRVAMTECYMNSGRWPKDGCGVKLEDLEGKLLQMASIEDEGQIRLDFRAGMGLPAITVRLRPAVNTVGVRWLCSSPNHKEIGRLLTDCEYRP
;
A
#
# COMPACT_ATOMS: atom_id res chain seq x y z
N MET A 1 -11.87 -17.40 40.01
CA MET A 1 -11.82 -15.96 39.64
C MET A 1 -10.44 -15.33 39.87
N LEU A 2 -9.68 -15.72 40.90
CA LEU A 2 -8.34 -15.20 41.21
C LEU A 2 -7.30 -15.32 40.07
N GLY A 3 -7.31 -16.43 39.32
CA GLY A 3 -6.33 -16.67 38.23
C GLY A 3 -6.46 -15.74 37.01
N ARG A 4 -7.68 -15.25 36.72
CA ARG A 4 -7.89 -14.30 35.59
C ARG A 4 -7.40 -12.90 35.93
N LEU A 5 -7.55 -12.49 37.19
CA LEU A 5 -7.01 -11.23 37.69
C LEU A 5 -5.48 -11.20 37.66
N LEU A 6 -4.83 -12.30 38.08
CA LEU A 6 -3.37 -12.41 38.04
C LEU A 6 -2.81 -12.31 36.61
N SER A 7 -3.48 -12.96 35.65
CA SER A 7 -3.08 -12.92 34.23
C SER A 7 -3.21 -11.51 33.62
N LEU A 8 -4.28 -10.79 33.95
CA LEU A 8 -4.49 -9.40 33.52
C LEU A 8 -3.43 -8.45 34.09
N VAL A 9 -3.09 -8.60 35.38
CA VAL A 9 -2.06 -7.78 36.02
C VAL A 9 -0.69 -8.01 35.40
N LEU A 10 -0.32 -9.27 35.11
CA LEU A 10 0.94 -9.59 34.44
C LEU A 10 1.02 -9.02 33.02
N LEU A 11 -0.09 -9.04 32.28
CA LEU A 11 -0.16 -8.51 30.93
C LEU A 11 -0.02 -6.98 30.90
N LEU A 12 -0.65 -6.28 31.85
CA LEU A 12 -0.50 -4.84 32.02
C LEU A 12 0.95 -4.45 32.40
N LEU A 13 1.58 -5.21 33.29
CA LEU A 13 2.98 -5.02 33.68
C LEU A 13 3.93 -5.20 32.49
N ALA A 14 3.69 -6.22 31.64
CA ALA A 14 4.48 -6.44 30.43
C ALA A 14 4.34 -5.29 29.43
N ILE A 15 3.13 -4.75 29.23
CA ILE A 15 2.90 -3.60 28.35
C ILE A 15 3.60 -2.35 28.88
N LEU A 16 3.52 -2.10 30.20
CA LEU A 16 4.19 -0.97 30.83
C LEU A 16 5.71 -1.05 30.71
N LEU A 17 6.28 -2.25 30.91
CA LEU A 17 7.72 -2.50 30.72
C LEU A 17 8.13 -2.28 29.27
N ALA A 18 7.36 -2.78 28.30
CA ALA A 18 7.64 -2.57 26.88
C ALA A 18 7.59 -1.08 26.50
N ALA A 19 6.60 -0.34 27.01
CA ALA A 19 6.49 1.10 26.79
C ALA A 19 7.65 1.89 27.42
N LEU A 20 8.12 1.47 28.62
CA LEU A 20 9.26 2.08 29.29
C LEU A 20 10.56 1.84 28.52
N ILE A 21 10.81 0.60 28.08
CA ILE A 21 11.97 0.24 27.26
C ILE A 21 11.97 1.02 25.95
N TYR A 22 10.82 1.14 25.29
CA TYR A 22 10.69 1.91 24.05
C TYR A 22 11.05 3.40 24.26
N ARG A 23 10.60 4.02 25.35
CA ARG A 23 10.94 5.41 25.67
C ARG A 23 12.43 5.62 25.97
N VAL A 24 13.10 4.64 26.58
CA VAL A 24 14.53 4.74 26.90
C VAL A 24 15.38 4.54 25.65
N LEU A 25 15.01 3.59 24.77
CA LEU A 25 15.78 3.27 23.56
C LEU A 25 15.56 4.28 22.43
N PHE A 26 14.41 4.96 22.39
CA PHE A 26 14.10 5.98 21.40
C PHE A 26 13.88 7.34 22.09
N PRO A 27 14.96 8.02 22.54
CA PRO A 27 14.82 9.39 23.01
C PRO A 27 14.29 10.24 21.86
N MET A 28 13.11 10.83 22.10
CA MET A 28 12.44 11.75 21.20
C MET A 28 13.44 12.84 20.78
N GLN A 29 13.82 12.90 19.51
CA GLN A 29 14.70 13.95 19.01
C GLN A 29 13.97 15.29 19.19
N PRO A 30 14.60 16.31 19.80
CA PRO A 30 14.01 17.63 19.90
C PRO A 30 13.79 18.20 18.49
N ALA A 31 12.65 18.86 18.30
CA ALA A 31 12.33 19.55 17.06
C ALA A 31 13.46 20.55 16.72
N PRO A 32 13.91 20.64 15.45
CA PRO A 32 14.91 21.62 15.07
C PRO A 32 14.35 23.03 15.28
N ALA A 33 15.08 23.85 16.01
CA ALA A 33 14.74 25.27 16.19
C ALA A 33 14.76 26.01 14.84
N PRO A 34 13.87 26.99 14.61
CA PRO A 34 13.93 27.82 13.42
C PRO A 34 15.15 28.75 13.48
N GLY A 35 16.22 28.35 12.80
CA GLY A 35 17.43 29.15 12.61
C GLY A 35 17.25 30.13 11.45
N VAL A 36 17.34 31.42 11.79
CA VAL A 36 17.28 32.58 10.91
C VAL A 36 18.59 32.75 10.10
N THR A 37 18.39 33.18 8.85
CA THR A 37 19.28 33.69 7.79
C THR A 37 20.72 34.13 8.13
N SER A 38 21.66 33.79 7.23
CA SER A 38 22.80 34.66 6.89
C SER A 38 23.13 34.54 5.40
N SER A 39 22.96 35.64 4.68
CA SER A 39 23.33 35.83 3.28
C SER A 39 24.84 35.99 3.15
N SER A 40 25.43 35.28 2.20
CA SER A 40 26.72 35.65 1.60
C SER A 40 26.57 35.49 0.10
N GLU A 41 26.29 36.62 -0.54
CA GLU A 41 26.22 36.79 -1.99
C GLU A 41 27.65 36.78 -2.54
N VAL A 42 28.10 35.61 -2.98
CA VAL A 42 29.21 35.46 -3.91
C VAL A 42 28.58 35.12 -5.26
N GLN A 43 28.25 36.15 -6.04
CA GLN A 43 27.95 35.99 -7.47
C GLN A 43 29.27 35.78 -8.22
N ALA A 44 29.77 34.55 -8.15
CA ALA A 44 30.59 34.01 -9.22
C ALA A 44 29.66 33.66 -10.39
N PRO A 45 30.06 33.86 -11.66
CA PRO A 45 29.31 33.33 -12.79
C PRO A 45 29.20 31.82 -12.60
N MET A 46 27.96 31.36 -12.37
CA MET A 46 27.61 29.97 -12.20
C MET A 46 27.94 29.26 -13.51
N HIS A 47 29.15 28.73 -13.60
CA HIS A 47 29.48 27.69 -14.56
C HIS A 47 28.67 26.48 -14.11
N LEU A 48 27.46 26.31 -14.66
CA LEU A 48 26.63 25.13 -14.45
C LEU A 48 27.50 23.91 -14.82
N ASP A 49 27.88 23.14 -13.80
CA ASP A 49 28.49 21.83 -14.01
C ASP A 49 27.39 20.97 -14.65
N PRO A 50 27.54 20.50 -15.90
CA PRO A 50 26.54 19.66 -16.57
C PRO A 50 26.23 18.38 -15.76
N ASN A 51 27.09 17.99 -14.82
CA ASN A 51 26.84 16.88 -13.90
C ASN A 51 25.82 17.22 -12.79
N ALA A 52 25.73 18.48 -12.35
CA ALA A 52 24.77 18.89 -11.32
C ALA A 52 23.32 18.85 -11.84
N ASP A 53 23.10 19.31 -13.07
CA ASP A 53 21.78 19.25 -13.72
C ASP A 53 21.36 17.80 -14.00
N ALA A 54 22.29 16.96 -14.44
CA ALA A 54 22.03 15.54 -14.66
C ALA A 54 21.67 14.81 -13.35
N GLN A 55 22.36 15.11 -12.25
CA GLN A 55 22.04 14.55 -10.94
C GLN A 55 20.67 15.02 -10.42
N LEU A 56 20.38 16.32 -10.55
CA LEU A 56 19.10 16.88 -10.14
C LEU A 56 17.94 16.26 -10.94
N GLN A 57 18.12 16.08 -12.25
CA GLN A 57 17.13 15.43 -13.09
C GLN A 57 16.90 13.97 -12.68
N ALA A 58 17.99 13.20 -12.47
CA ALA A 58 17.88 11.82 -12.01
C ALA A 58 17.16 11.69 -10.65
N MET A 59 17.40 12.63 -9.74
CA MET A 59 16.69 12.68 -8.45
C MET A 59 15.20 12.95 -8.61
N ARG A 60 14.82 13.87 -9.52
CA ARG A 60 13.41 14.16 -9.83
C ARG A 60 12.73 12.95 -10.46
N ASP A 61 13.35 12.33 -11.44
CA ASP A 61 12.82 11.14 -12.11
C ASP A 61 12.61 9.99 -11.11
N TYR A 62 13.55 9.80 -10.17
CA TYR A 62 13.41 8.83 -9.09
C TYR A 62 12.25 9.16 -8.15
N ALA A 63 12.11 10.43 -7.74
CA ALA A 63 11.03 10.88 -6.88
C ALA A 63 9.65 10.70 -7.53
N ASP A 64 9.54 11.02 -8.82
CA ASP A 64 8.30 10.86 -9.60
C ASP A 64 7.92 9.37 -9.72
N GLN A 65 8.89 8.49 -9.99
CA GLN A 65 8.66 7.05 -10.00
C GLN A 65 8.22 6.52 -8.64
N ALA A 66 8.83 7.00 -7.55
CA ALA A 66 8.45 6.61 -6.20
C ALA A 66 7.01 7.05 -5.87
N ALA A 67 6.63 8.27 -6.24
CA ALA A 67 5.28 8.80 -6.07
C ALA A 67 4.24 8.01 -6.89
N ALA A 68 4.59 7.62 -8.12
CA ALA A 68 3.74 6.81 -8.97
C ALA A 68 3.46 5.43 -8.36
N ARG A 69 4.52 4.75 -7.89
CA ARG A 69 4.41 3.46 -7.20
C ARG A 69 3.59 3.57 -5.92
N ALA A 70 3.84 4.59 -5.11
CA ALA A 70 3.08 4.83 -3.88
C ALA A 70 1.59 5.05 -4.17
N THR A 71 1.26 5.79 -5.23
CA THR A 71 -0.13 5.98 -5.65
C THR A 71 -0.78 4.67 -6.06
N PHE A 72 -0.12 3.88 -6.92
CA PHE A 72 -0.61 2.57 -7.36
C PHE A 72 -0.85 1.62 -6.17
N VAL A 73 0.11 1.51 -5.25
CA VAL A 73 0.00 0.65 -4.06
C VAL A 73 -1.10 1.15 -3.12
N GLY A 74 -1.21 2.46 -2.92
CA GLY A 74 -2.26 3.06 -2.10
C GLY A 74 -3.65 2.78 -2.63
N GLU A 75 -3.86 2.88 -3.94
CA GLU A 75 -5.15 2.56 -4.57
C GLU A 75 -5.45 1.06 -4.54
N TYR A 76 -4.46 0.20 -4.76
CA TYR A 76 -4.61 -1.24 -4.57
C TYR A 76 -5.00 -1.60 -3.12
N ALA A 77 -4.43 -0.93 -2.12
CA ALA A 77 -4.75 -1.18 -0.73
C ALA A 77 -6.22 -0.90 -0.38
N ARG A 78 -6.88 0.05 -1.06
CA ARG A 78 -8.32 0.32 -0.89
C ARG A 78 -9.19 -0.88 -1.27
N VAL A 79 -8.74 -1.72 -2.20
CA VAL A 79 -9.45 -2.94 -2.64
C VAL A 79 -9.44 -4.03 -1.56
N MET A 80 -8.60 -3.92 -0.52
CA MET A 80 -8.58 -4.92 0.56
C MET A 80 -9.93 -4.99 1.29
N ALA A 81 -10.66 -3.88 1.41
CA ALA A 81 -12.00 -3.87 1.98
C ALA A 81 -12.99 -4.70 1.14
N LEU A 82 -12.90 -4.64 -0.19
CA LEU A 82 -13.72 -5.45 -1.09
C LEU A 82 -13.43 -6.95 -0.91
N ARG A 83 -12.16 -7.36 -0.77
CA ARG A 83 -11.81 -8.77 -0.50
C ARG A 83 -12.45 -9.28 0.78
N VAL A 84 -12.49 -8.46 1.84
CA VAL A 84 -13.12 -8.81 3.11
C VAL A 84 -14.64 -8.98 2.92
N ALA A 85 -15.31 -7.99 2.34
CA ALA A 85 -16.75 -8.04 2.09
C ALA A 85 -17.17 -9.25 1.23
N MET A 86 -16.43 -9.51 0.15
CA MET A 86 -16.63 -10.69 -0.71
C MET A 86 -16.48 -12.01 0.06
N THR A 87 -15.46 -12.08 0.94
CA THR A 87 -15.22 -13.25 1.79
C THR A 87 -16.36 -13.45 2.78
N GLU A 88 -16.83 -12.40 3.44
CA GLU A 88 -17.95 -12.48 4.39
C GLU A 88 -19.26 -12.93 3.71
N CYS A 89 -19.57 -12.38 2.54
CA CYS A 89 -20.70 -12.83 1.73
C CYS A 89 -20.62 -14.31 1.35
N TYR A 90 -19.43 -14.78 0.95
CA TYR A 90 -19.20 -16.18 0.66
C TYR A 90 -19.42 -17.04 1.90
N MET A 91 -18.90 -16.64 3.06
CA MET A 91 -19.06 -17.38 4.31
C MET A 91 -20.52 -17.44 4.77
N ASN A 92 -21.32 -16.40 4.50
CA ASN A 92 -22.73 -16.34 4.87
C ASN A 92 -23.65 -17.14 3.93
N SER A 93 -23.34 -17.16 2.63
CA SER A 93 -24.22 -17.73 1.60
C SER A 93 -23.75 -19.06 1.02
N GLY A 94 -22.47 -19.42 1.24
CA GLY A 94 -21.81 -20.55 0.60
C GLY A 94 -21.56 -20.38 -0.90
N ARG A 95 -21.77 -19.18 -1.46
CA ARG A 95 -21.61 -18.88 -2.89
C ARG A 95 -20.87 -17.57 -3.09
N TRP A 96 -20.04 -17.50 -4.13
CA TRP A 96 -19.38 -16.25 -4.48
C TRP A 96 -20.41 -15.24 -5.01
N PRO A 97 -20.43 -14.02 -4.47
CA PRO A 97 -21.33 -12.97 -4.95
C PRO A 97 -20.90 -12.51 -6.34
N LYS A 98 -21.86 -11.96 -7.09
CA LYS A 98 -21.63 -11.34 -8.41
C LYS A 98 -21.56 -9.81 -8.34
N ASP A 99 -21.68 -9.25 -7.15
CA ASP A 99 -21.62 -7.83 -6.85
C ASP A 99 -20.58 -7.57 -5.75
N GLY A 100 -20.35 -6.30 -5.42
CA GLY A 100 -19.36 -5.91 -4.40
C GLY A 100 -19.79 -6.15 -2.95
N CYS A 101 -20.91 -6.85 -2.69
CA CYS A 101 -21.35 -7.16 -1.33
C CYS A 101 -21.51 -5.94 -0.42
N GLY A 102 -22.21 -4.92 -0.93
CA GLY A 102 -22.40 -3.65 -0.24
C GLY A 102 -21.25 -2.65 -0.43
N VAL A 103 -20.11 -3.09 -0.98
CA VAL A 103 -19.07 -2.17 -1.49
C VAL A 103 -19.48 -1.70 -2.87
N LYS A 104 -19.59 -0.39 -3.04
CA LYS A 104 -19.77 0.26 -4.33
C LYS A 104 -18.44 0.23 -5.08
N LEU A 105 -18.40 -0.36 -6.27
CA LEU A 105 -17.16 -0.57 -7.02
C LEU A 105 -16.65 0.75 -7.61
N GLU A 106 -17.57 1.64 -7.97
CA GLU A 106 -17.30 3.00 -8.42
C GLU A 106 -16.60 3.84 -7.34
N ASP A 107 -16.87 3.58 -6.06
CA ASP A 107 -16.21 4.28 -4.96
C ASP A 107 -14.73 3.91 -4.86
N LEU A 108 -14.28 2.81 -5.49
CA LEU A 108 -12.88 2.38 -5.51
C LEU A 108 -12.05 3.13 -6.56
N GLU A 109 -12.69 3.79 -7.54
CA GLU A 109 -11.99 4.54 -8.58
C GLU A 109 -11.07 5.62 -7.98
N GLY A 110 -10.01 5.94 -8.73
CA GLY A 110 -8.96 6.83 -8.26
C GLY A 110 -8.18 7.48 -9.40
N LYS A 111 -6.97 7.93 -9.08
CA LYS A 111 -6.04 8.55 -10.03
C LYS A 111 -5.54 7.55 -11.06
N LEU A 112 -5.28 6.30 -10.66
CA LEU A 112 -4.86 5.22 -11.57
C LEU A 112 -5.92 4.13 -11.72
N LEU A 113 -6.58 3.71 -10.65
CA LEU A 113 -7.63 2.68 -10.71
C LEU A 113 -8.85 3.24 -11.44
N GLN A 114 -9.11 2.73 -12.64
CA GLN A 114 -10.20 3.17 -13.49
C GLN A 114 -11.45 2.31 -13.31
N MET A 115 -11.29 1.03 -13.04
CA MET A 115 -12.42 0.10 -12.98
C MET A 115 -12.11 -1.04 -12.01
N ALA A 116 -13.10 -1.36 -11.18
CA ALA A 116 -13.15 -2.60 -10.43
C ALA A 116 -14.40 -3.39 -10.87
N SER A 117 -14.25 -4.69 -11.11
CA SER A 117 -15.36 -5.56 -11.50
C SER A 117 -15.27 -6.90 -10.78
N ILE A 118 -16.43 -7.50 -10.52
CA ILE A 118 -16.55 -8.88 -10.07
C ILE A 118 -16.83 -9.76 -11.28
N GLU A 119 -15.90 -10.66 -11.58
CA GLU A 119 -16.00 -11.69 -12.62
C GLU A 119 -16.57 -12.98 -12.01
N ASP A 120 -16.69 -14.02 -12.83
CA ASP A 120 -17.17 -15.33 -12.38
C ASP A 120 -16.35 -15.89 -11.20
N GLU A 121 -17.00 -16.72 -10.40
CA GLU A 121 -16.40 -17.34 -9.20
C GLU A 121 -15.85 -16.34 -8.16
N GLY A 122 -16.36 -15.10 -8.16
CA GLY A 122 -15.98 -14.07 -7.19
C GLY A 122 -14.60 -13.48 -7.43
N GLN A 123 -14.04 -13.67 -8.63
CA GLN A 123 -12.79 -13.06 -9.01
C GLN A 123 -12.94 -11.53 -9.11
N ILE A 124 -12.05 -10.79 -8.47
CA ILE A 124 -12.02 -9.33 -8.59
C ILE A 124 -11.01 -8.98 -9.68
N ARG A 125 -11.44 -8.19 -10.66
CA ARG A 125 -10.55 -7.58 -11.65
C ARG A 125 -10.46 -6.08 -11.39
N LEU A 126 -9.23 -5.59 -11.42
CA LEU A 126 -8.87 -4.18 -11.26
C LEU A 126 -8.12 -3.75 -12.51
N ASP A 127 -8.61 -2.73 -13.19
CA ASP A 127 -7.95 -2.14 -14.35
C ASP A 127 -7.45 -0.74 -13.99
N PHE A 128 -6.12 -0.60 -13.98
CA PHE A 128 -5.42 0.66 -13.77
C PHE A 128 -5.04 1.25 -15.13
N ARG A 129 -5.37 2.53 -15.34
CA ARG A 129 -4.95 3.26 -16.54
C ARG A 129 -3.45 3.56 -16.49
N ALA A 130 -2.85 3.75 -17.66
CA ALA A 130 -1.49 4.28 -17.74
C ALA A 130 -1.44 5.71 -17.18
N GLY A 131 -0.38 6.04 -16.44
CA GLY A 131 -0.23 7.36 -15.81
C GLY A 131 0.96 7.44 -14.86
N MET A 132 1.50 8.64 -14.64
CA MET A 132 2.64 8.90 -13.75
C MET A 132 3.87 8.02 -14.06
N GLY A 133 4.12 7.73 -15.34
CA GLY A 133 5.22 6.86 -15.75
C GLY A 133 4.98 5.36 -15.54
N LEU A 134 3.80 4.94 -15.06
CA LEU A 134 3.38 3.54 -15.02
C LEU A 134 2.59 3.18 -16.28
N PRO A 135 2.80 1.95 -16.83
CA PRO A 135 1.95 1.43 -17.89
C PRO A 135 0.54 1.14 -17.35
N ALA A 136 -0.40 0.83 -18.25
CA ALA A 136 -1.67 0.24 -17.82
C ALA A 136 -1.42 -1.13 -17.18
N ILE A 137 -2.08 -1.39 -16.05
CA ILE A 137 -1.88 -2.62 -15.27
C ILE A 137 -3.26 -3.20 -14.97
N THR A 138 -3.41 -4.49 -15.21
CA THR A 138 -4.57 -5.26 -14.75
C THR A 138 -4.13 -6.14 -13.59
N VAL A 139 -4.89 -6.12 -12.49
CA VAL A 139 -4.70 -7.01 -11.35
C VAL A 139 -5.94 -7.88 -11.18
N ARG A 140 -5.74 -9.19 -11.06
CA ARG A 140 -6.78 -10.19 -10.80
C ARG A 140 -6.57 -10.80 -9.43
N LEU A 141 -7.60 -10.75 -8.61
CA LEU A 141 -7.65 -11.38 -7.29
C LEU A 141 -8.64 -12.54 -7.38
N ARG A 142 -8.13 -13.76 -7.34
CA ARG A 142 -8.95 -14.97 -7.39
C ARG A 142 -9.07 -15.58 -6.00
N PRO A 143 -10.28 -15.81 -5.47
CA PRO A 143 -10.41 -16.52 -4.22
C PRO A 143 -10.09 -18.01 -4.41
N ALA A 144 -9.51 -18.61 -3.38
CA ALA A 144 -9.20 -20.03 -3.28
C ALA A 144 -9.60 -20.51 -1.89
N VAL A 145 -10.58 -21.41 -1.84
CA VAL A 145 -11.11 -21.96 -0.58
C VAL A 145 -10.35 -23.22 -0.23
N ASN A 146 -9.92 -23.33 1.02
CA ASN A 146 -9.35 -24.55 1.58
C ASN A 146 -9.94 -24.82 2.98
N THR A 147 -9.46 -25.87 3.65
CA THR A 147 -9.93 -26.27 4.99
C THR A 147 -9.66 -25.24 6.09
N VAL A 148 -8.74 -24.29 5.86
CA VAL A 148 -8.35 -23.24 6.82
C VAL A 148 -9.12 -21.94 6.57
N GLY A 149 -9.65 -21.74 5.36
CA GLY A 149 -10.49 -20.60 5.01
C GLY A 149 -10.32 -20.16 3.56
N VAL A 150 -10.59 -18.87 3.32
CA VAL A 150 -10.41 -18.23 2.01
C VAL A 150 -9.02 -17.63 1.91
N ARG A 151 -8.25 -18.06 0.91
CA ARG A 151 -7.02 -17.39 0.46
C ARG A 151 -7.31 -16.61 -0.82
N TRP A 152 -6.67 -15.47 -1.00
CA TRP A 152 -6.73 -14.72 -2.25
C TRP A 152 -5.42 -14.85 -2.99
N LEU A 153 -5.51 -15.20 -4.27
CA LEU A 153 -4.37 -15.31 -5.18
C LEU A 153 -4.35 -14.06 -6.05
N CYS A 154 -3.25 -13.31 -6.01
CA CYS A 154 -3.10 -12.10 -6.82
C CYS A 154 -2.26 -12.39 -8.06
N SER A 155 -2.71 -11.90 -9.21
CA SER A 155 -1.95 -12.00 -10.46
C SER A 155 -2.12 -10.79 -11.36
N SER A 156 -1.20 -10.59 -12.29
CA SER A 156 -1.33 -9.62 -13.38
C SER A 156 -1.03 -10.28 -14.73
N PRO A 157 -1.91 -10.13 -15.75
CA PRO A 157 -1.67 -10.69 -17.08
C PRO A 157 -0.80 -9.80 -17.98
N ASN A 158 -0.69 -8.52 -17.67
CA ASN A 158 -0.03 -7.52 -18.53
C ASN A 158 1.17 -6.82 -17.88
N HIS A 159 1.52 -7.14 -16.63
CA HIS A 159 2.65 -6.51 -15.94
C HIS A 159 3.61 -7.54 -15.33
N LYS A 160 4.72 -7.82 -16.04
CA LYS A 160 5.72 -8.84 -15.67
C LYS A 160 6.38 -8.59 -14.31
N GLU A 161 6.55 -7.33 -13.94
CA GLU A 161 7.22 -6.94 -12.70
C GLU A 161 6.25 -6.68 -11.53
N ILE A 162 5.01 -7.18 -11.61
CA ILE A 162 3.98 -6.90 -10.59
C ILE A 162 4.41 -7.28 -9.17
N GLY A 163 5.19 -8.34 -9.00
CA GLY A 163 5.73 -8.75 -7.70
C GLY A 163 6.66 -7.72 -7.06
N ARG A 164 7.24 -6.78 -7.83
CA ARG A 164 8.03 -5.66 -7.29
C ARG A 164 7.16 -4.52 -6.77
N LEU A 165 5.93 -4.40 -7.26
CA LEU A 165 4.97 -3.40 -6.82
C LEU A 165 4.08 -3.95 -5.68
N LEU A 166 3.65 -5.19 -5.82
CA LEU A 166 2.76 -5.91 -4.91
C LEU A 166 3.35 -7.30 -4.64
N THR A 167 4.01 -7.46 -3.49
CA THR A 167 4.81 -8.66 -3.16
C THR A 167 4.05 -9.98 -3.29
N ASP A 168 2.74 -9.99 -3.02
CA ASP A 168 1.91 -11.20 -3.06
C ASP A 168 1.33 -11.49 -4.45
N CYS A 169 1.69 -10.69 -5.46
CA CYS A 169 1.18 -10.82 -6.83
C CYS A 169 2.22 -11.43 -7.76
N GLU A 170 1.76 -12.30 -8.66
CA GLU A 170 2.59 -12.95 -9.66
C GLU A 170 2.15 -12.62 -11.08
N TYR A 171 3.09 -12.65 -12.02
CA TYR A 171 2.75 -12.50 -13.43
C TYR A 171 2.15 -13.79 -13.99
N ARG A 172 0.93 -13.72 -14.53
CA ARG A 172 0.24 -14.84 -15.21
C ARG A 172 -0.47 -14.35 -16.47
N PRO A 173 0.12 -14.54 -17.67
CA PRO A 173 -0.45 -14.07 -18.94
C PRO A 173 -1.81 -14.72 -19.27
#